data_AF-A0A142WWN0-F1
#
_entry.id   AF-A0A142WWN0-F1
#
_cell.length_a   1.000
_cell.length_b   1.000
_cell.length_c   1.000
_cell.angle_alpha   90.00
_cell.angle_beta   90.00
_cell.angle_gamma   90.00
#
_symmetry.space_group_name_H-M   'P 1'
#
loop_
_entity.id
_entity.type
_entity.pdbx_description
1 polymer ?
#
loop_
_entity_poly.entity_id
_entity_poly.type
_entity_poly.pdbx_seq_one_letter_code
_entity_poly.pdbx_strand_id
1 'polypeptide(L)'
;MRVGNLTLPVRLVALIEAGVWPRTLDETNWQNSHPLASPDLVQRLVPVESTIFFWPPPFSTIAKVVADPGETFYRKYGALEQIQPAACIGIGDFGLGSDSPILLDYSRNPTAPRMLRLKWSAHDGPNEWVEMAATFDEFADRLQLGAGRSVRPQ
;
A
#
# COMPACT_ATOMS: atom_id res chain seq x y z
N MET A 1 -4.74 15.18 4.89
CA MET A 1 -3.27 15.00 4.76
C MET A 1 -2.90 14.96 3.27
N ARG A 2 -1.72 15.47 2.87
CA ARG A 2 -1.26 15.53 1.46
C ARG A 2 0.14 14.94 1.29
N VAL A 3 0.40 14.41 0.10
CA VAL A 3 1.73 13.93 -0.35
C VAL A 3 2.02 14.60 -1.69
N GLY A 4 2.88 15.62 -1.67
CA GLY A 4 2.97 16.56 -2.80
C GLY A 4 1.62 17.22 -3.08
N ASN A 5 1.12 17.07 -4.32
CA ASN A 5 -0.17 17.60 -4.74
C ASN A 5 -1.34 16.62 -4.57
N LEU A 6 -1.08 15.40 -4.10
CA LEU A 6 -2.08 14.36 -3.96
C LEU A 6 -2.70 14.39 -2.56
N THR A 7 -4.03 14.29 -2.48
CA THR A 7 -4.75 14.26 -1.21
C THR A 7 -4.98 12.80 -0.81
N LEU A 8 -4.57 12.42 0.40
CA LEU A 8 -4.81 11.06 0.89
C LEU A 8 -6.32 10.79 1.03
N PRO A 9 -6.78 9.54 0.80
CA PRO A 9 -8.17 9.17 1.05
C PRO A 9 -8.60 9.52 2.48
N VAL A 10 -9.80 10.06 2.64
CA VAL A 10 -10.33 10.48 3.95
C VAL A 10 -10.29 9.32 4.94
N ARG A 11 -10.68 8.13 4.52
CA ARG A 11 -10.66 6.93 5.37
C ARG A 11 -9.25 6.52 5.78
N LEU A 12 -8.24 6.67 4.92
CA LEU A 12 -6.84 6.41 5.30
C LEU A 12 -6.41 7.37 6.41
N VAL A 13 -6.72 8.66 6.26
CA VAL A 13 -6.42 9.66 7.30
C VAL A 13 -7.12 9.31 8.61
N ALA A 14 -8.40 8.93 8.57
CA ALA A 14 -9.14 8.52 9.75
C ALA A 14 -8.53 7.27 10.43
N LEU A 15 -8.08 6.28 9.65
CA LEU A 15 -7.40 5.08 10.20
C LEU A 15 -6.07 5.43 10.88
N ILE A 16 -5.32 6.39 10.33
CA ILE A 16 -4.08 6.91 10.93
C ILE A 16 -4.40 7.64 12.24
N GLU A 17 -5.38 8.55 12.23
CA GLU A 17 -5.78 9.33 13.41
C GLU A 17 -6.34 8.44 14.53
N ALA A 18 -7.05 7.37 14.18
CA ALA A 18 -7.57 6.39 15.12
C ALA A 18 -6.50 5.39 15.64
N GLY A 19 -5.26 5.46 15.16
CA GLY A 19 -4.19 4.53 15.53
C GLY A 19 -4.41 3.09 15.03
N VAL A 20 -5.28 2.91 14.04
CA VAL A 20 -5.48 1.61 13.37
C VAL A 20 -4.38 1.38 12.34
N TRP A 21 -3.99 2.43 11.62
CA TRP A 21 -2.87 2.43 10.68
C TRP A 21 -1.57 2.81 11.41
N PRO A 22 -0.41 2.21 11.07
CA PRO A 22 0.85 2.54 11.73
C PRO A 22 1.27 3.99 11.49
N ARG A 23 1.75 4.64 12.54
CA ARG A 23 2.26 6.03 12.54
C ARG A 23 3.77 6.08 12.68
N THR A 24 4.39 4.98 13.11
CA THR A 24 5.83 4.85 13.31
C THR A 24 6.36 3.56 12.70
N LEU A 25 7.68 3.50 12.54
CA LEU A 25 8.36 2.26 12.13
C LEU A 25 8.19 1.15 13.17
N ASP A 26 8.13 1.47 14.45
CA ASP A 26 7.89 0.48 15.50
C ASP A 26 6.49 -0.12 15.41
N GLU A 27 5.46 0.71 15.20
CA GLU A 27 4.10 0.24 14.93
C GLU A 27 4.05 -0.58 13.63
N THR A 28 4.87 -0.21 12.64
CA THR A 28 4.99 -0.97 11.39
C THR A 28 5.58 -2.35 11.63
N ASN A 29 6.69 -2.44 12.37
CA ASN A 29 7.37 -3.68 12.70
C ASN A 29 6.51 -4.59 13.59
N TRP A 30 5.66 -4.01 14.44
CA TRP A 30 4.73 -4.76 15.29
C TRP A 30 3.74 -5.59 14.46
N GLN A 31 3.42 -5.19 13.23
CA GLN A 31 2.56 -5.95 12.31
C GLN A 31 3.11 -7.35 12.01
N ASN A 32 4.43 -7.58 12.10
CA ASN A 32 5.02 -8.92 11.90
C ASN A 32 4.44 -9.97 12.84
N SER A 33 4.09 -9.55 14.06
CA SER A 33 3.49 -10.42 15.09
C SER A 33 2.00 -10.16 15.29
N HIS A 34 1.50 -9.00 14.85
CA HIS A 34 0.12 -8.54 15.06
C HIS A 34 -0.44 -7.90 13.79
N PRO A 35 -0.66 -8.71 12.73
CA PRO A 35 -1.09 -8.19 11.44
C PRO A 35 -2.40 -7.42 11.55
N LEU A 36 -2.55 -6.36 10.75
CA LEU A 36 -3.75 -5.51 10.76
C LEU A 36 -4.93 -6.14 10.02
N ALA A 37 -4.66 -7.07 9.12
CA ALA A 37 -5.66 -7.89 8.43
C ALA A 37 -5.35 -9.37 8.64
N SER A 38 -6.38 -10.21 8.74
CA SER A 38 -6.16 -11.65 8.86
C SER A 38 -5.68 -12.25 7.55
N PRO A 39 -4.87 -13.33 7.58
CA PRO A 39 -4.38 -13.99 6.37
C PRO A 39 -5.50 -14.40 5.39
N ASP A 40 -6.65 -14.85 5.91
CA ASP A 40 -7.80 -15.23 5.08
C ASP A 40 -8.35 -14.04 4.27
N LEU A 41 -8.38 -12.84 4.84
CA LEU A 41 -8.83 -11.64 4.14
C LEU A 41 -7.81 -11.20 3.10
N VAL A 42 -6.52 -11.30 3.41
CA VAL A 42 -5.43 -11.02 2.47
C VAL A 42 -5.50 -11.97 1.27
N GLN A 43 -5.65 -13.28 1.50
CA GLN A 43 -5.77 -14.28 0.43
C GLN A 43 -7.04 -14.10 -0.42
N ARG A 44 -8.17 -13.68 0.17
CA ARG A 44 -9.37 -13.34 -0.61
C ARG A 44 -9.15 -12.14 -1.53
N LEU A 45 -8.34 -11.17 -1.09
CA LEU A 45 -7.98 -10.01 -1.90
C LEU A 45 -6.92 -10.35 -2.96
N VAL A 46 -5.89 -11.09 -2.57
CA VAL A 46 -4.76 -11.50 -3.40
C VAL A 46 -4.41 -12.96 -3.07
N PRO A 47 -4.88 -13.95 -3.86
CA PRO A 47 -4.78 -15.38 -3.51
C PRO A 47 -3.38 -15.93 -3.23
N VAL A 48 -2.34 -15.30 -3.76
CA VAL A 48 -0.95 -15.73 -3.62
C VAL A 48 -0.24 -15.11 -2.40
N GLU A 49 -0.91 -14.20 -1.70
CA GLU A 49 -0.33 -13.47 -0.57
C GLU A 49 -1.10 -13.78 0.71
N SER A 50 -0.40 -13.82 1.85
CA SER A 50 -1.01 -14.10 3.16
C SER A 50 -0.77 -13.00 4.20
N THR A 51 0.06 -12.01 3.89
CA THR A 51 0.43 -10.92 4.79
C THR A 51 0.40 -9.58 4.07
N ILE A 52 0.05 -8.51 4.77
CA ILE A 52 0.21 -7.13 4.30
C ILE A 52 0.91 -6.34 5.40
N PHE A 53 1.90 -5.55 5.00
CA PHE A 53 2.61 -4.62 5.86
C PHE A 53 2.34 -3.20 5.39
N PHE A 54 1.69 -2.43 6.24
CA PHE A 54 1.42 -1.03 5.95
C PHE A 54 2.57 -0.15 6.40
N TRP A 55 2.99 0.80 5.59
CA TRP A 55 4.02 1.78 5.94
C TRP A 55 3.41 2.95 6.71
N PRO A 56 4.18 3.62 7.57
CA PRO A 56 3.71 4.80 8.29
C PRO A 56 3.90 6.07 7.44
N PRO A 57 3.12 7.14 7.70
CA PRO A 57 3.48 8.47 7.20
C PRO A 57 4.83 8.95 7.80
N PRO A 58 5.56 9.86 7.13
CA PRO A 58 5.20 10.52 5.87
C PRO A 58 5.40 9.61 4.65
N PHE A 59 4.34 9.45 3.85
CA PHE A 59 4.42 8.74 2.58
C PHE A 59 5.16 9.56 1.52
N SER A 60 5.62 8.90 0.46
CA SER A 60 6.26 9.53 -0.69
C SER A 60 5.61 9.09 -1.99
N THR A 61 5.63 9.97 -3.00
CA THR A 61 5.26 9.57 -4.36
C THR A 61 6.34 8.65 -4.93
N ILE A 62 5.96 7.78 -5.86
CA ILE A 62 6.92 6.91 -6.55
C ILE A 62 7.93 7.74 -7.35
N ALA A 63 7.51 8.88 -7.91
CA ALA A 63 8.43 9.83 -8.56
C ALA A 63 9.55 10.33 -7.61
N LYS A 64 9.22 10.60 -6.34
CA LYS A 64 10.22 11.01 -5.35
C LYS A 64 11.16 9.85 -4.98
N VAL A 65 10.61 8.64 -4.86
CA VAL A 65 11.38 7.42 -4.53
C VAL A 65 12.37 7.11 -5.65
N VAL A 66 11.94 7.05 -6.91
CA VAL A 66 12.83 6.76 -8.04
C VAL A 66 13.86 7.86 -8.31
N ALA A 67 13.63 9.09 -7.84
CA ALA A 67 14.59 10.18 -7.97
C ALA A 67 15.81 10.02 -7.06
N ASP A 68 15.72 9.20 -6.01
CA ASP A 68 16.86 8.88 -5.16
C ASP A 68 17.89 8.04 -5.95
N PRO A 69 19.17 8.50 -6.05
CA PRO A 69 20.22 7.76 -6.77
C PRO A 69 20.51 6.36 -6.22
N GLY A 70 20.21 6.10 -4.94
CA GLY A 70 20.37 4.79 -4.31
C GLY A 70 19.21 3.82 -4.59
N GLU A 71 18.10 4.32 -5.12
CA GLU A 71 16.93 3.52 -5.43
C GLU A 71 17.19 2.70 -6.70
N THR A 72 17.11 1.37 -6.58
CA THR A 72 17.34 0.43 -7.70
C THR A 72 16.17 -0.51 -7.94
N PHE A 73 15.27 -0.67 -6.96
CA PHE A 73 14.19 -1.63 -7.00
C PHE A 73 13.16 -1.26 -8.07
N TYR A 74 12.56 -0.07 -8.01
CA TYR A 74 11.53 0.37 -8.94
C TYR A 74 12.10 0.53 -10.35
N ARG A 75 13.34 1.01 -10.48
CA ARG A 75 14.02 1.11 -11.78
C ARG A 75 14.20 -0.25 -12.47
N LYS A 76 14.44 -1.31 -11.70
CA LYS A 76 14.72 -2.65 -12.23
C LYS A 76 13.45 -3.50 -12.36
N TYR A 77 12.52 -3.38 -11.43
CA TYR A 77 11.40 -4.32 -11.27
C TYR A 77 10.03 -3.64 -11.26
N GLY A 78 9.97 -2.31 -11.16
CA GLY A 78 8.75 -1.58 -10.84
C GLY A 78 7.82 -1.31 -12.01
N ALA A 79 8.02 -1.91 -13.19
CA ALA A 79 7.15 -1.77 -14.38
C ALA A 79 6.66 -0.32 -14.59
N LEU A 80 7.59 0.64 -14.54
CA LEU A 80 7.30 2.07 -14.40
C LEU A 80 6.51 2.63 -15.58
N GLU A 81 6.54 1.97 -16.73
CA GLU A 81 5.77 2.30 -17.93
C GLU A 81 4.25 2.10 -17.76
N GLN A 82 3.80 1.34 -16.76
CA GLN A 82 2.37 1.05 -16.54
C GLN A 82 1.70 1.99 -15.52
N ILE A 83 2.49 2.81 -14.83
CA ILE A 83 2.01 3.78 -13.85
C ILE A 83 2.51 5.18 -14.18
N GLN A 84 1.91 6.20 -13.55
CA GLN A 84 2.45 7.54 -13.54
C GLN A 84 3.10 7.77 -12.17
N PRO A 85 4.44 7.72 -12.05
CA PRO A 85 5.10 7.73 -10.74
C PRO A 85 4.76 8.96 -9.87
N ALA A 86 4.49 10.12 -10.50
CA ALA A 86 4.11 11.34 -9.80
C ALA A 86 2.66 11.32 -9.27
N ALA A 87 1.81 10.44 -9.82
CA ALA A 87 0.43 10.22 -9.42
C ALA A 87 0.25 8.96 -8.56
N CYS A 88 1.34 8.34 -8.10
CA CYS A 88 1.31 7.13 -7.28
C CYS A 88 1.95 7.37 -5.91
N ILE A 89 1.34 6.87 -4.84
CA ILE A 89 1.87 6.92 -3.48
C ILE A 89 2.05 5.49 -2.97
N GLY A 90 3.24 5.15 -2.50
CA GLY A 90 3.48 3.87 -1.84
C GLY A 90 2.99 3.89 -0.39
N ILE A 91 2.24 2.86 0.00
CA ILE A 91 1.62 2.78 1.34
C ILE A 91 1.88 1.46 2.08
N GLY A 92 2.60 0.52 1.48
CA GLY A 92 2.88 -0.78 2.07
C GLY A 92 3.41 -1.79 1.07
N ASP A 93 3.53 -3.03 1.49
CA ASP A 93 3.85 -4.20 0.67
C ASP A 93 3.20 -5.47 1.26
N PHE A 94 3.43 -6.62 0.63
CA PHE A 94 2.96 -7.92 1.13
C PHE A 94 3.98 -8.64 2.04
N GLY A 95 5.01 -7.93 2.50
CA GLY A 95 6.00 -8.42 3.46
C GLY A 95 7.22 -9.10 2.84
N LEU A 96 8.06 -9.61 3.75
CA LEU A 96 9.36 -10.21 3.41
C LEU A 96 9.21 -11.37 2.43
N GLY A 97 9.92 -11.27 1.30
CA GLY A 97 9.97 -12.31 0.27
C GLY A 97 8.91 -12.18 -0.83
N SER A 98 7.88 -11.35 -0.65
CA SER A 98 6.96 -11.00 -1.74
C SER A 98 7.51 -9.87 -2.60
N ASP A 99 8.23 -8.90 -1.99
CA ASP A 99 8.76 -7.71 -2.66
C ASP A 99 7.74 -7.05 -3.60
N SER A 100 6.48 -7.00 -3.17
CA SER A 100 5.34 -6.53 -3.96
C SER A 100 4.73 -5.27 -3.32
N PRO A 101 5.19 -4.06 -3.69
CA PRO A 101 4.66 -2.82 -3.14
C PRO A 101 3.18 -2.62 -3.46
N ILE A 102 2.50 -1.90 -2.57
CA ILE A 102 1.10 -1.49 -2.66
C ILE A 102 1.04 0.03 -2.87
N LEU A 103 0.33 0.46 -3.90
CA LEU A 103 0.21 1.86 -4.30
C LEU A 103 -1.24 2.34 -4.25
N LEU A 104 -1.40 3.61 -3.88
CA LEU A 104 -2.53 4.45 -4.29
C LEU A 104 -2.21 5.04 -5.67
N ASP A 105 -3.03 4.79 -6.68
CA ASP A 105 -2.89 5.35 -8.03
C ASP A 105 -4.01 6.35 -8.34
N TYR A 106 -3.62 7.60 -8.56
CA TYR A 106 -4.50 8.73 -8.84
C TYR A 106 -4.62 9.06 -10.34
N SER A 107 -3.95 8.31 -11.22
CA SER A 107 -3.89 8.61 -12.66
C SER A 107 -5.26 8.67 -13.35
N ARG A 108 -6.23 7.89 -12.86
CA ARG A 108 -7.60 7.84 -13.40
C ARG A 108 -8.57 8.78 -12.67
N ASN A 109 -8.42 8.92 -11.35
CA ASN A 109 -9.29 9.75 -10.55
C ASN A 109 -8.48 10.43 -9.42
N PRO A 110 -8.36 11.77 -9.41
CA PRO A 110 -7.55 12.50 -8.44
C PRO A 110 -8.16 12.53 -7.03
N THR A 111 -9.42 12.11 -6.86
CA THR A 111 -10.14 12.16 -5.57
C THR A 111 -10.46 10.78 -5.00
N ALA A 112 -10.41 9.73 -5.83
CA ALA A 112 -10.69 8.35 -5.44
C ALA A 112 -9.63 7.43 -6.09
N PRO A 113 -8.42 7.35 -5.51
CA PRO A 113 -7.35 6.53 -6.07
C PRO A 113 -7.71 5.05 -5.97
N ARG A 114 -7.35 4.30 -7.00
CA ARG A 114 -7.41 2.83 -6.98
C ARG A 114 -6.20 2.24 -6.25
N MET A 115 -6.32 0.98 -5.86
CA MET A 115 -5.26 0.25 -5.17
C MET A 115 -4.55 -0.68 -6.15
N LEU A 116 -3.24 -0.50 -6.32
CA LEU A 116 -2.41 -1.35 -7.16
C LEU A 116 -1.43 -2.15 -6.31
N ARG A 117 -1.05 -3.34 -6.79
CA ARG A 117 0.15 -4.05 -6.34
C ARG A 117 1.06 -4.38 -7.51
N LEU A 118 2.34 -4.51 -7.24
CA LEU A 118 3.25 -5.12 -8.19
C LEU A 118 3.00 -6.64 -8.18
N LYS A 119 2.92 -7.25 -9.36
CA LYS A 119 2.85 -8.69 -9.54
C LYS A 119 4.11 -9.13 -10.28
N TRP A 120 4.84 -10.03 -9.66
CA TRP A 120 5.97 -10.70 -10.27
C TRP A 120 5.52 -11.65 -11.37
N SER A 121 6.25 -11.65 -12.49
CA SER A 121 6.04 -12.65 -13.53
C SER A 121 6.59 -14.01 -13.06
N ALA A 122 5.90 -15.10 -13.40
CA ALA A 122 6.33 -16.45 -13.03
C ALA A 122 7.41 -17.03 -13.96
N HIS A 123 7.60 -16.47 -15.16
CA HIS A 123 8.41 -17.05 -16.25
C HIS A 123 9.11 -15.96 -17.09
N ASP A 124 10.14 -15.30 -16.53
CA ASP A 124 11.00 -14.31 -17.22
C ASP A 124 10.28 -13.16 -17.95
N GLY A 125 8.99 -12.97 -17.70
CA GLY A 125 8.18 -11.89 -18.26
C GLY A 125 8.37 -10.59 -17.50
N PRO A 126 7.88 -9.46 -18.03
CA PRO A 126 7.88 -8.21 -17.28
C PRO A 126 6.94 -8.32 -16.08
N ASN A 127 7.31 -7.65 -14.99
CA ASN A 127 6.40 -7.43 -13.86
C ASN A 127 5.22 -6.54 -14.32
N GLU A 128 4.10 -6.62 -13.61
CA GLU A 128 2.91 -5.84 -13.94
C GLU A 128 2.24 -5.25 -12.71
N TRP A 129 1.62 -4.07 -12.87
CA TRP A 129 0.79 -3.48 -11.83
C TRP A 129 -0.64 -3.99 -11.97
N VAL A 130 -1.12 -4.68 -10.92
CA VAL A 130 -2.46 -5.26 -10.88
C VAL A 130 -3.33 -4.50 -9.90
N GLU A 131 -4.54 -4.18 -10.33
CA GLU A 131 -5.55 -3.56 -9.48
C GLU A 131 -6.14 -4.55 -8.48
N MET A 132 -6.14 -4.18 -7.20
CA MET A 132 -6.67 -4.98 -6.10
C MET A 132 -8.05 -4.50 -5.65
N ALA A 133 -8.31 -3.21 -5.77
CA ALA A 133 -9.57 -2.56 -5.44
C ALA A 133 -9.71 -1.25 -6.23
N ALA A 134 -10.95 -0.88 -6.55
CA ALA A 134 -11.24 0.33 -7.33
C ALA A 134 -11.05 1.60 -6.50
N THR A 135 -11.16 1.51 -5.17
CA THR A 135 -10.90 2.61 -4.23
C THR A 135 -10.19 2.13 -2.96
N PHE A 136 -9.60 3.07 -2.21
CA PHE A 136 -9.10 2.77 -0.88
C PHE A 136 -10.19 2.28 0.09
N ASP A 137 -11.41 2.80 -0.02
CA ASP A 137 -12.50 2.41 0.88
C ASP A 137 -12.89 0.95 0.67
N GLU A 138 -12.99 0.51 -0.59
CA GLU A 138 -13.23 -0.89 -0.93
C GLU A 138 -12.11 -1.80 -0.42
N PHE A 139 -10.85 -1.38 -0.58
CA PHE A 139 -9.71 -2.12 -0.05
C PHE A 139 -9.77 -2.25 1.47
N ALA A 140 -10.08 -1.16 2.17
CA ALA A 140 -10.23 -1.16 3.62
C ALA A 140 -11.40 -2.04 4.07
N ASP A 141 -12.51 -2.08 3.34
CA ASP A 141 -13.65 -2.96 3.64
C ASP A 141 -13.30 -4.45 3.45
N ARG A 142 -12.64 -4.79 2.34
CA ARG A 142 -12.21 -6.17 2.07
C ARG A 142 -11.24 -6.70 3.13
N LEU A 143 -10.40 -5.84 3.68
CA LEU A 143 -9.47 -6.16 4.77
C LEU A 143 -10.05 -5.91 6.18
N GLN A 144 -11.29 -5.43 6.27
CA GLN A 144 -11.97 -5.08 7.52
C GLN A 144 -11.17 -4.10 8.41
N LEU A 145 -10.43 -3.17 7.80
CA LEU A 145 -9.62 -2.20 8.53
C LEU A 145 -10.53 -1.24 9.30
N GLY A 146 -10.34 -1.20 10.62
CA GLY A 146 -11.11 -0.35 11.53
C GLY A 146 -12.45 -0.96 11.98
N ALA A 147 -12.84 -2.14 11.47
CA ALA A 147 -13.98 -2.87 11.98
C ALA A 147 -13.56 -3.69 13.22
N GLY A 148 -14.03 -3.29 14.41
CA GLY A 148 -13.97 -4.15 15.61
C GLY A 148 -12.73 -4.06 16.51
N ARG A 149 -11.81 -3.08 16.34
CA ARG A 149 -10.75 -2.84 17.33
C ARG A 149 -11.18 -1.81 18.38
N SER A 150 -11.38 -2.31 19.61
CA SER A 150 -11.33 -1.49 20.83
C SER A 150 -10.00 -0.73 20.87
N VAL A 151 -10.10 0.58 21.05
CA VAL A 151 -8.99 1.50 21.26
C VAL A 151 -8.05 0.92 22.32
N ARG A 152 -6.74 0.85 22.04
CA ARG A 152 -5.76 0.50 23.09
C ARG A 152 -5.86 1.55 24.22
N PRO A 153 -5.90 1.15 25.50
CA PRO A 153 -5.64 2.10 26.58
C PRO A 153 -4.18 2.58 26.46
N GLN A 154 -4.00 3.88 26.73
CA GLN A 154 -2.71 4.56 26.76
C GLN A 154 -1.76 3.97 27.81
#